data_AF-L7KKY5-F1
#
_entry.id   AF-L7KKY5-F1
#
_cell.length_a   1.000
_cell.length_b   1.000
_cell.length_c   1.000
_cell.angle_alpha   90.00
_cell.angle_beta   90.00
_cell.angle_gamma   90.00
#
_symmetry.space_group_name_H-M   'P 1'
#
loop_
_entity.id
_entity.type
_entity.pdbx_description
1 polymer ?
#
loop_
_entity_poly.entity_id
_entity_poly.type
_entity_poly.pdbx_seq_one_letter_code
_entity_poly.pdbx_strand_id
1 'polypeptide(L)'
;MVTLFDILPSLKGVTVARSFDSTKWRLPIRFAGSDLRVNDVSIREESLRRKVAFFLDESGEPVSAALCPDAVWFPALVTRISSAQLTGDRAVLHVDAAVPLTTAIVDVAFPGYGLAGARLADITIVDTSGHRRTVHAELPPHVAVTGTIALALRSVATPTRKAMAPAAARAADRG
;
A
#
# COMPACT_ATOMS: atom_id res chain seq x y z
N MET A 1 -8.94 13.06 35.91
CA MET A 1 -9.41 12.68 34.57
C MET A 1 -9.23 11.17 34.45
N VAL A 2 -10.31 10.40 34.50
CA VAL A 2 -10.25 8.93 34.43
C VAL A 2 -10.18 8.56 32.95
N THR A 3 -9.17 7.79 32.55
CA THR A 3 -9.05 7.36 31.14
C THR A 3 -9.87 6.10 30.89
N LEU A 4 -10.25 5.83 29.64
CA LEU A 4 -11.01 4.63 29.26
C LEU A 4 -10.31 3.33 29.73
N PHE A 5 -8.98 3.34 29.82
CA PHE A 5 -8.15 2.22 30.29
C PHE A 5 -8.20 2.00 31.81
N ASP A 6 -8.62 3.00 32.58
CA ASP A 6 -8.83 2.88 34.03
C ASP A 6 -10.20 2.25 34.34
N ILE A 7 -11.16 2.38 33.42
CA ILE A 7 -12.53 1.85 33.53
C ILE A 7 -12.60 0.39 33.06
N LEU A 8 -11.73 -0.02 32.14
CA LEU A 8 -11.71 -1.36 31.57
C LEU A 8 -10.28 -1.93 31.57
N PRO A 9 -9.85 -2.54 32.70
CA PRO A 9 -8.54 -3.18 32.81
C PRO A 9 -8.32 -4.29 31.77
N SER A 10 -9.40 -4.89 31.26
CA SER A 10 -9.36 -5.91 30.20
C SER A 10 -8.83 -5.41 28.85
N LEU A 11 -8.77 -4.09 28.64
CA LEU A 11 -8.19 -3.47 27.45
C LEU A 11 -6.67 -3.21 27.59
N LYS A 12 -6.12 -3.30 28.81
CA LYS A 12 -4.66 -3.21 29.03
C LYS A 12 -4.00 -4.49 28.51
N GLY A 13 -3.61 -4.47 27.24
CA GLY A 13 -3.03 -5.63 26.54
C GLY A 13 -3.74 -6.00 25.24
N VAL A 14 -4.83 -5.31 24.88
CA VAL A 14 -5.36 -5.38 23.52
C VAL A 14 -4.39 -4.61 22.62
N THR A 15 -3.38 -5.32 22.14
CA THR A 15 -2.63 -4.91 20.97
C THR A 15 -3.65 -4.81 19.85
N VAL A 16 -4.05 -3.60 19.49
CA VAL A 16 -4.80 -3.36 18.26
C VAL A 16 -3.91 -3.91 17.15
N ALA A 17 -4.21 -5.10 16.64
CA ALA A 17 -3.52 -5.69 15.51
C ALA A 17 -3.49 -4.62 14.41
N ARG A 18 -2.29 -4.20 13.99
CA ARG A 18 -2.12 -3.13 13.02
C ARG A 18 -1.74 -3.81 11.72
N SER A 19 -2.64 -3.79 10.74
CA SER A 19 -2.44 -4.51 9.47
C SER A 19 -1.20 -4.11 8.69
N PHE A 20 -0.51 -3.05 9.13
CA PHE A 20 0.68 -2.51 8.53
C PHE A 20 1.52 -1.76 9.57
N ASP A 21 2.81 -1.62 9.28
CA ASP A 21 3.75 -0.79 10.03
C ASP A 21 3.82 0.60 9.38
N SER A 22 3.16 1.60 9.98
CA SER A 22 3.09 2.97 9.46
C SER A 22 4.46 3.60 9.17
N THR A 23 5.54 3.14 9.81
CA THR A 23 6.89 3.67 9.58
C THR A 23 7.47 3.25 8.22
N LYS A 24 6.96 2.15 7.64
CA LYS A 24 7.37 1.66 6.33
C LYS A 24 6.67 2.38 5.17
N TRP A 25 5.59 3.10 5.46
CA TRP A 25 4.81 3.80 4.45
C TRP A 25 5.27 5.24 4.34
N ARG A 26 5.64 5.63 3.12
CA ARG A 26 6.08 7.01 2.79
C ARG A 26 4.89 7.95 2.56
N LEU A 27 3.79 7.70 3.26
CA LEU A 27 2.51 8.40 3.13
C LEU A 27 1.91 8.63 4.50
N PRO A 28 1.14 9.72 4.69
CA PRO A 28 0.43 10.00 5.94
C PRO A 28 -0.79 9.08 6.08
N ILE A 29 -0.52 7.80 6.31
CA ILE A 29 -1.55 6.78 6.40
C ILE A 29 -2.02 6.59 7.83
N ARG A 30 -3.31 6.32 8.00
CA ARG A 30 -3.91 6.01 9.28
C ARG A 30 -4.98 4.94 9.15
N PHE A 31 -5.13 4.15 10.20
CA PHE A 31 -6.20 3.18 10.28
C PHE A 31 -7.46 3.83 10.87
N ALA A 32 -8.61 3.60 10.24
CA ALA A 32 -9.90 4.09 10.70
C ALA A 32 -10.92 2.94 10.63
N GLY A 33 -11.17 2.29 11.77
CA GLY A 33 -12.09 1.16 11.85
C GLY A 33 -11.52 -0.09 11.20
N SER A 34 -11.94 -0.42 9.98
CA SER A 34 -11.37 -1.52 9.17
C SER A 34 -10.68 -1.01 7.91
N ASP A 35 -10.63 0.31 7.74
CA ASP A 35 -10.18 0.94 6.51
C ASP A 35 -8.81 1.62 6.69
N LEU A 36 -8.09 1.72 5.58
CA LEU A 36 -6.87 2.51 5.48
C LEU A 36 -7.22 3.86 4.87
N ARG A 37 -6.81 4.94 5.53
CA ARG A 37 -6.98 6.29 5.02
C ARG A 37 -5.63 6.93 4.75
N VAL A 38 -5.54 7.67 3.66
CA VAL A 38 -4.41 8.55 3.35
C VAL A 38 -4.96 9.95 3.27
N ASN A 39 -4.45 10.85 4.11
CA ASN A 39 -5.13 12.11 4.41
C ASN A 39 -6.60 11.82 4.81
N ASP A 40 -7.56 12.46 4.14
CA ASP A 40 -8.98 12.24 4.37
C ASP A 40 -9.63 11.30 3.35
N VAL A 41 -8.84 10.59 2.52
CA VAL A 41 -9.34 9.67 1.51
C VAL A 41 -9.37 8.24 2.04
N SER A 42 -10.52 7.58 1.90
CA SER A 42 -10.67 6.14 2.15
C SER A 42 -10.09 5.35 0.97
N ILE A 43 -9.10 4.50 1.23
CA ILE A 43 -8.51 3.66 0.18
C ILE A 43 -9.48 2.59 -0.27
N ARG A 44 -10.29 2.03 0.63
CA ARG A 44 -11.34 1.09 0.25
C ARG A 44 -12.38 1.74 -0.66
N GLU A 45 -12.91 2.91 -0.29
CA GLU A 45 -13.92 3.58 -1.12
C GLU A 45 -13.36 3.96 -2.49
N GLU A 46 -12.13 4.48 -2.54
CA GLU A 46 -11.48 4.84 -3.80
C GLU A 46 -11.24 3.62 -4.69
N SER A 47 -10.80 2.50 -4.11
CA SER A 47 -10.68 1.21 -4.80
C SER A 47 -12.02 0.71 -5.33
N LEU A 48 -13.11 0.89 -4.58
CA LEU A 48 -14.45 0.50 -5.03
C LEU A 48 -14.97 1.39 -6.17
N ARG A 49 -14.62 2.67 -6.20
CA ARG A 49 -14.99 3.60 -7.29
C ARG A 49 -14.22 3.32 -8.58
N ARG A 50 -12.98 2.85 -8.47
CA ARG A 50 -12.11 2.59 -9.63
C ARG A 50 -12.29 1.17 -10.17
N LYS A 51 -12.30 1.07 -11.50
CA LYS A 51 -12.32 -0.23 -12.21
C LYS A 51 -10.92 -0.84 -12.37
N VAL A 52 -9.87 -0.07 -12.11
CA VAL A 52 -8.46 -0.45 -12.31
C VAL A 52 -7.64 -0.10 -11.08
N ALA A 53 -6.50 -0.77 -10.92
CA ALA A 53 -5.51 -0.42 -9.90
C ALA A 53 -4.98 1.00 -10.08
N PHE A 54 -4.49 1.58 -9.00
CA PHE A 54 -3.96 2.94 -8.97
C PHE A 54 -2.80 3.06 -7.99
N PHE A 55 -1.85 3.91 -8.33
CA PHE A 55 -0.79 4.31 -7.42
C PHE A 55 -1.27 5.45 -6.53
N LEU A 56 -0.63 5.61 -5.38
CA LEU A 56 -0.69 6.84 -4.61
C LEU A 56 0.63 7.58 -4.82
N ASP A 57 0.58 8.85 -5.19
CA ASP A 57 1.78 9.70 -5.26
C ASP A 57 2.27 10.12 -3.87
N GLU A 58 3.35 10.92 -3.79
CA GLU A 58 3.93 11.37 -2.52
C GLU A 58 2.97 12.22 -1.67
N SER A 59 1.95 12.83 -2.28
CA SER A 59 0.90 13.57 -1.57
C SER A 59 -0.22 12.66 -1.09
N GLY A 60 -0.24 11.40 -1.53
CA GLY A 60 -1.33 10.46 -1.27
C GLY A 60 -2.48 10.55 -2.27
N GLU A 61 -2.28 11.23 -3.41
CA GLU A 61 -3.30 11.37 -4.43
C GLU A 61 -3.32 10.16 -5.38
N PRO A 62 -4.51 9.69 -5.81
CA PRO A 62 -4.63 8.50 -6.63
C PRO A 62 -4.28 8.78 -8.11
N VAL A 63 -3.24 8.13 -8.60
CA VAL A 63 -2.79 8.17 -10.00
C VAL A 63 -3.10 6.85 -10.69
N SER A 64 -3.80 6.89 -11.83
CA SER A 64 -4.19 5.68 -12.56
C SER A 64 -2.97 4.86 -13.01
N ALA A 65 -2.93 3.56 -12.66
CA ALA A 65 -1.82 2.70 -13.05
C ALA A 65 -1.71 2.54 -14.58
N ALA A 66 -2.83 2.58 -15.29
CA ALA A 66 -2.87 2.48 -16.75
C ALA A 66 -2.26 3.69 -17.48
N LEU A 67 -2.07 4.82 -16.78
CA LEU A 67 -1.57 6.08 -17.34
C LEU A 67 -0.17 6.42 -16.82
N CYS A 68 0.44 5.55 -16.02
CA CYS A 68 1.73 5.83 -15.39
C CYS A 68 2.90 5.46 -16.31
N PRO A 69 3.87 6.36 -16.54
CA PRO A 69 5.12 6.02 -17.21
C PRO A 69 5.98 5.08 -16.35
N ASP A 70 6.61 4.08 -16.98
CA ASP A 70 7.45 3.07 -16.30
C ASP A 70 8.63 3.65 -15.49
N ALA A 71 9.05 4.88 -15.82
CA ALA A 71 10.17 5.56 -15.19
C ALA A 71 9.80 6.28 -13.87
N VAL A 72 8.51 6.41 -13.54
CA VAL A 72 8.07 7.12 -12.34
C VAL A 72 7.84 6.12 -11.21
N TRP A 73 8.51 6.35 -10.09
CA TRP A 73 8.30 5.60 -8.87
C TRP A 73 7.16 6.22 -8.04
N PHE A 74 6.32 5.36 -7.46
CA PHE A 74 5.25 5.75 -6.54
C PHE A 74 5.40 5.04 -5.19
N PRO A 75 5.06 5.70 -4.07
CA PRO A 75 5.19 5.14 -2.72
C PRO A 75 4.21 4.01 -2.39
N ALA A 76 3.06 3.92 -3.06
CA ALA A 76 2.13 2.81 -2.86
C ALA A 76 1.35 2.45 -4.12
N LEU A 77 0.94 1.18 -4.19
CA LEU A 77 0.02 0.65 -5.19
C LEU A 77 -1.21 0.09 -4.49
N VAL A 78 -2.40 0.51 -4.91
CA VAL A 78 -3.67 -0.04 -4.48
C VAL A 78 -4.25 -0.87 -5.62
N THR A 79 -4.56 -2.13 -5.32
CA THR A 79 -5.05 -3.09 -6.30
C THR A 79 -6.04 -4.07 -5.64
N ARG A 80 -6.50 -5.05 -6.40
CA ARG A 80 -7.42 -6.09 -5.95
C ARG A 80 -6.76 -7.45 -5.97
N ILE A 81 -7.21 -8.31 -5.07
CA ILE A 81 -6.76 -9.70 -4.96
C ILE A 81 -7.57 -10.53 -5.96
N SER A 82 -6.92 -11.18 -6.92
CA SER A 82 -7.59 -12.04 -7.91
C SER A 82 -7.63 -13.50 -7.52
N SER A 83 -6.69 -13.93 -6.67
CA SER A 83 -6.67 -15.26 -6.08
C SER A 83 -5.92 -15.22 -4.76
N ALA A 84 -6.30 -16.07 -3.81
CA ALA A 84 -5.67 -16.18 -2.52
C ALA A 84 -5.53 -17.66 -2.12
N GLN A 85 -4.32 -18.04 -1.74
CA GLN A 85 -4.01 -19.34 -1.16
C GLN A 85 -3.39 -19.11 0.21
N LEU A 86 -4.09 -19.54 1.27
CA LEU A 86 -3.66 -19.33 2.65
C LEU A 86 -3.32 -20.68 3.28
N THR A 87 -2.09 -20.84 3.76
CA THR A 87 -1.61 -22.07 4.38
C THR A 87 -0.79 -21.73 5.61
N GLY A 88 -1.35 -21.95 6.80
CA GLY A 88 -0.64 -21.70 8.06
C GLY A 88 -0.12 -20.26 8.16
N ASP A 89 1.19 -20.12 8.26
CA ASP A 89 1.96 -18.87 8.35
C ASP A 89 2.35 -18.29 6.98
N ARG A 90 1.78 -18.80 5.88
CA ARG A 90 2.05 -18.35 4.52
C ARG A 90 0.78 -17.98 3.77
N ALA A 91 0.90 -16.98 2.92
CA ALA A 91 -0.13 -16.60 1.97
C ALA A 91 0.49 -16.36 0.59
N VAL A 92 -0.18 -16.83 -0.46
CA VAL A 92 0.12 -16.43 -1.84
C VAL A 92 -1.09 -15.70 -2.38
N LEU A 93 -0.91 -14.42 -2.70
CA LEU A 93 -1.96 -13.53 -3.18
C LEU A 93 -1.62 -13.09 -4.60
N HIS A 94 -2.48 -13.43 -5.55
CA HIS A 94 -2.42 -12.86 -6.89
C HIS A 94 -3.14 -11.53 -6.90
N VAL A 95 -2.60 -10.54 -7.61
CA VAL A 95 -3.18 -9.19 -7.69
C VAL A 95 -3.45 -8.74 -9.12
N ASP A 96 -4.45 -7.88 -9.29
CA ASP A 96 -4.89 -7.34 -10.58
C ASP A 96 -4.10 -6.10 -11.03
N ALA A 97 -2.80 -6.10 -10.77
CA ALA A 97 -1.89 -5.07 -11.26
C ALA A 97 -0.49 -5.64 -11.47
N ALA A 98 0.26 -5.06 -12.41
CA ALA A 98 1.70 -5.25 -12.50
C ALA A 98 2.38 -4.37 -11.44
N VAL A 99 3.44 -4.88 -10.80
CA VAL A 99 4.25 -4.07 -9.88
C VAL A 99 5.57 -3.74 -10.56
N PRO A 100 5.97 -2.45 -10.71
CA PRO A 100 7.18 -2.09 -11.44
C PRO A 100 8.41 -2.83 -10.94
N LEU A 101 9.25 -3.36 -11.83
CA LEU A 101 10.46 -4.14 -11.48
C LEU A 101 11.50 -3.33 -10.72
N THR A 102 11.48 -2.01 -10.85
CA THR A 102 12.34 -1.06 -10.15
C THR A 102 11.90 -0.83 -8.69
N THR A 103 10.95 -1.60 -8.17
CA THR A 103 10.39 -1.42 -6.83
C THR A 103 10.42 -2.70 -6.01
N ALA A 104 10.54 -2.54 -4.69
CA ALA A 104 10.34 -3.58 -3.70
C ALA A 104 9.03 -3.32 -2.97
N ILE A 105 8.35 -4.38 -2.55
CA ILE A 105 7.24 -4.31 -1.60
C ILE A 105 7.85 -4.39 -0.21
N VAL A 106 7.62 -3.37 0.62
CA VAL A 106 8.18 -3.30 1.98
C VAL A 106 7.16 -3.60 3.06
N ASP A 107 5.87 -3.44 2.73
CA ASP A 107 4.75 -3.72 3.62
C ASP A 107 3.46 -3.90 2.82
N VAL A 108 2.43 -4.46 3.44
CA VAL A 108 1.10 -4.58 2.84
C VAL A 108 0.03 -4.21 3.84
N ALA A 109 -1.11 -3.75 3.35
CA ALA A 109 -2.30 -3.49 4.14
C ALA A 109 -3.53 -4.06 3.43
N PHE A 110 -4.56 -4.36 4.22
CA PHE A 110 -5.82 -4.92 3.75
C PHE A 110 -6.99 -3.96 4.04
N PRO A 111 -7.19 -2.90 3.25
CA PRO A 111 -8.30 -1.96 3.45
C PRO A 111 -9.66 -2.66 3.39
N GLY A 112 -10.48 -2.46 4.41
CA GLY A 112 -11.80 -3.04 4.56
C GLY A 112 -11.87 -4.36 5.32
N TYR A 113 -10.74 -4.89 5.76
CA TYR A 113 -10.66 -6.11 6.55
C TYR A 113 -10.63 -5.81 8.05
N GLY A 114 -11.38 -6.60 8.82
CA GLY A 114 -11.23 -6.63 10.27
C GLY A 114 -9.93 -7.35 10.64
N LEU A 115 -9.19 -6.79 11.60
CA LEU A 115 -7.89 -7.31 12.04
C LEU A 115 -7.96 -8.15 13.31
N ALA A 116 -9.16 -8.34 13.86
CA ALA A 116 -9.37 -9.29 14.94
C ALA A 116 -8.99 -10.69 14.45
N GLY A 117 -7.97 -11.29 15.07
CA GLY A 117 -7.42 -12.58 14.65
C GLY A 117 -6.42 -12.53 13.50
N ALA A 118 -5.93 -11.33 13.14
CA ALA A 118 -4.79 -11.21 12.24
C ALA A 118 -3.54 -11.86 12.85
N ARG A 119 -2.66 -12.38 12.00
CA ARG A 119 -1.41 -13.04 12.39
C ARG A 119 -0.26 -12.58 11.52
N LEU A 120 0.96 -12.58 12.05
CA LEU A 120 2.15 -12.40 11.21
C LEU A 120 2.34 -13.62 10.31
N ALA A 121 2.60 -13.37 9.03
CA ALA A 121 2.77 -14.39 8.01
C ALA A 121 3.71 -13.90 6.90
N ASP A 122 4.28 -14.85 6.16
CA ASP A 122 4.97 -14.58 4.90
C ASP A 122 3.94 -14.49 3.77
N ILE A 123 3.75 -13.28 3.26
CA ILE A 123 2.78 -12.97 2.21
C ILE A 123 3.54 -12.78 0.89
N THR A 124 3.34 -13.71 -0.03
CA THR A 124 3.87 -13.65 -1.40
C THR A 124 2.84 -13.00 -2.31
N ILE A 125 3.18 -11.83 -2.85
CA ILE A 125 2.41 -11.14 -3.87
C ILE A 125 2.86 -11.62 -5.24
N VAL A 126 1.91 -12.05 -6.07
CA VAL A 126 2.11 -12.42 -7.47
C VAL A 126 1.38 -11.41 -8.36
N ASP A 127 2.12 -10.66 -9.16
CA ASP A 127 1.55 -9.62 -10.02
C ASP A 127 1.02 -10.18 -11.35
N THR A 128 0.38 -9.34 -12.18
CA THR A 128 -0.16 -9.77 -13.49
C THR A 128 0.91 -10.18 -14.49
N SER A 129 2.18 -9.81 -14.25
CA SER A 129 3.34 -10.25 -15.03
C SER A 129 3.94 -11.56 -14.54
N GLY A 130 3.40 -12.12 -13.44
CA GLY A 130 3.88 -13.36 -12.82
C GLY A 130 5.07 -13.17 -11.86
N HIS A 131 5.51 -11.94 -11.62
CA HIS A 131 6.60 -11.67 -10.69
C HIS A 131 6.14 -11.90 -9.25
N ARG A 132 7.03 -12.48 -8.45
CA ARG A 132 6.76 -12.84 -7.06
C ARG A 132 7.60 -12.01 -6.10
N ARG A 133 6.96 -11.45 -5.08
CA ARG A 133 7.63 -10.69 -4.00
C ARG A 133 7.03 -11.09 -2.66
N THR A 134 7.87 -11.53 -1.74
CA THR A 134 7.44 -11.96 -0.41
C THR A 134 7.75 -10.88 0.61
N VAL A 135 6.79 -10.60 1.48
CA VAL A 135 6.92 -9.69 2.62
C VAL A 135 6.42 -10.36 3.89
N HIS A 136 7.04 -10.05 5.02
CA HIS A 136 6.57 -10.50 6.32
C HIS A 136 5.68 -9.41 6.93
N ALA A 137 4.38 -9.68 7.06
CA ALA A 137 3.38 -8.70 7.47
C ALA A 137 2.17 -9.35 8.15
N GLU A 138 1.27 -8.52 8.70
CA GLU A 138 0.01 -9.01 9.29
C GLU A 138 -0.98 -9.44 8.19
N LEU A 139 -1.43 -10.68 8.29
CA LEU A 139 -2.43 -11.29 7.43
C LEU A 139 -3.77 -11.40 8.19
N PRO A 140 -4.88 -10.83 7.68
CA PRO A 140 -6.20 -11.00 8.29
C PRO A 140 -6.64 -12.48 8.26
N PRO A 141 -7.55 -12.90 9.16
CA PRO A 141 -8.00 -14.30 9.24
C PRO A 141 -8.72 -14.76 7.97
N HIS A 142 -9.33 -13.82 7.24
CA HIS A 142 -10.00 -14.06 5.97
C HIS A 142 -9.53 -13.05 4.95
N VAL A 143 -9.20 -13.53 3.75
CA VAL A 143 -8.89 -12.71 2.57
C VAL A 143 -9.91 -13.06 1.50
N ALA A 144 -10.55 -12.05 0.93
CA ALA A 144 -11.58 -12.23 -0.09
C ALA A 144 -10.97 -12.00 -1.47
N VAL A 145 -11.30 -12.87 -2.43
CA VAL A 145 -11.09 -12.58 -3.85
C VAL A 145 -11.91 -11.34 -4.19
N THR A 146 -11.34 -10.45 -5.01
CA THR A 146 -11.75 -9.06 -5.31
C THR A 146 -11.55 -8.05 -4.18
N GLY A 147 -11.04 -8.49 -3.04
CA GLY A 147 -10.71 -7.63 -1.90
C GLY A 147 -9.63 -6.61 -2.22
N THR A 148 -9.68 -5.45 -1.57
CA THR A 148 -8.67 -4.40 -1.75
C THR A 148 -7.41 -4.75 -0.97
N ILE A 149 -6.26 -4.60 -1.62
CA ILE A 149 -4.94 -4.69 -1.01
C ILE A 149 -4.14 -3.44 -1.39
N ALA A 150 -3.45 -2.88 -0.42
CA ALA A 150 -2.51 -1.78 -0.64
C ALA A 150 -1.09 -2.27 -0.37
N LEU A 151 -0.16 -1.94 -1.27
CA LEU A 151 1.24 -2.33 -1.21
C LEU A 151 2.08 -1.10 -0.94
N ALA A 152 2.89 -1.10 0.11
CA ALA A 152 3.91 -0.09 0.31
C ALA A 152 5.11 -0.40 -0.57
N LEU A 153 5.52 0.58 -1.37
CA LEU A 153 6.58 0.43 -2.35
C LEU A 153 7.81 1.23 -1.95
N ARG A 154 8.98 0.71 -2.33
CA ARG A 154 10.27 1.40 -2.22
C ARG A 154 11.01 1.25 -3.54
N SER A 155 11.67 2.32 -4.00
CA SER A 155 12.57 2.22 -5.16
C SER A 155 13.76 1.28 -4.85
N VAL A 156 14.07 0.41 -5.80
CA VAL A 156 15.24 -0.50 -5.80
C VAL A 156 16.32 0.00 -6.77
N ALA A 157 16.01 1.01 -7.59
CA ALA A 157 17.00 1.63 -8.44
C ALA A 157 18.08 2.32 -7.59
N THR A 158 19.34 1.96 -7.84
CA THR A 158 20.48 2.81 -7.50
C THR A 158 20.21 4.19 -8.13
N PRO A 159 20.29 5.30 -7.38
CA PRO A 159 19.97 6.60 -7.94
C PRO A 159 21.01 6.92 -9.02
N THR A 160 20.63 6.82 -10.29
CA THR A 160 21.26 7.62 -11.32
C THR A 160 20.82 9.06 -11.12
N ARG A 161 21.61 9.74 -10.28
CA ARG A 161 21.70 11.19 -10.12
C ARG A 161 21.60 11.89 -11.48
N LYS A 162 20.54 12.67 -11.71
CA LYS A 162 20.53 14.15 -11.63
C LYS A 162 19.20 14.66 -12.20
N ALA A 163 18.49 15.44 -11.39
CA ALA A 163 17.44 16.31 -11.87
C ALA A 163 17.98 17.20 -13.00
N MET A 164 17.33 17.16 -14.17
CA MET A 164 17.48 18.22 -15.16
C MET A 164 16.35 19.21 -14.90
N ALA A 165 16.63 20.20 -14.06
CA ALA A 165 15.84 21.42 -14.04
C ALA A 165 15.94 22.09 -15.43
N PRO A 166 14.85 22.60 -16.02
CA PRO A 166 14.97 23.47 -17.18
C PRO A 166 15.47 24.84 -16.70
N ALA A 167 16.79 25.02 -16.67
CA ALA A 167 17.39 26.33 -16.57
C ALA A 167 17.52 26.94 -17.97
N ALA A 168 16.54 27.79 -18.29
CA ALA A 168 16.55 28.92 -19.22
C ALA A 168 17.56 28.97 -20.39
N ALA A 169 17.01 29.04 -21.61
CA ALA A 169 17.50 29.95 -22.65
C ALA A 169 16.35 30.85 -23.12
N ARG A 170 15.94 31.79 -22.25
CA ARG A 170 15.40 33.08 -22.69
C ARG A 170 16.61 33.93 -23.05
N ALA A 171 16.99 33.93 -24.31
CA ALA A 171 17.91 34.91 -24.90
C ALA A 171 17.72 34.94 -26.42
N ALA A 172 16.65 35.60 -26.87
CA ALA A 172 16.53 36.16 -28.22
C ALA A 172 15.33 37.11 -28.26
N ASP A 173 15.28 38.08 -27.35
CA ASP A 173 14.47 39.29 -27.52
C ASP A 173 15.09 40.42 -26.69
N ARG A 174 15.79 41.32 -27.39
CA ARG A 174 16.16 42.72 -27.07
C ARG A 174 17.57 43.06 -27.56
N GLY A 175 17.64 43.95 -28.55
CA GLY A 175 18.81 44.75 -28.89
C GLY A 175 19.18 44.66 -30.35
#